data_AF-A0A966NGH9-F1
#
_entry.id   AF-A0A966NGH9-F1
#
_cell.length_a   1.000
_cell.length_b   1.000
_cell.length_c   1.000
_cell.angle_alpha   90.00
_cell.angle_beta   90.00
_cell.angle_gamma   90.00
#
_symmetry.space_group_name_H-M   'P 1'
#
loop_
_entity.id
_entity.type
_entity.pdbx_description
1 polymer ?
#
loop_
_entity_poly.entity_id
_entity_poly.type
_entity_poly.pdbx_seq_one_letter_code
_entity_poly.pdbx_strand_id
1 'polypeptide(L)'
;MDAVAVSQKREISEQMGRATGGYELVLSPLLLALIGFGLDRLLGTTPLLTVTLAVIGLAGVVVKLYFQYRAEMDEHAKNGPWAR
;
A
#
# COMPACT_ATOMS: atom_id res chain seq x y z
N MET A 1 -36.43 -12.04 3.96
CA MET A 1 -35.24 -12.43 3.14
C MET A 1 -34.19 -11.32 3.16
N ASP A 2 -34.26 -10.42 4.15
CA ASP A 2 -33.63 -9.10 4.11
C ASP A 2 -32.29 -9.07 4.86
N ALA A 3 -32.14 -9.92 5.87
CA ALA A 3 -30.90 -10.06 6.63
C ALA A 3 -29.72 -10.56 5.78
N VAL A 4 -29.99 -11.46 4.82
CA VAL A 4 -28.96 -12.01 3.91
C VAL A 4 -28.47 -10.94 2.93
N ALA A 5 -29.39 -10.15 2.37
CA ALA A 5 -29.06 -9.07 1.44
C ALA A 5 -28.24 -7.95 2.11
N VAL A 6 -28.57 -7.61 3.36
CA VAL A 6 -27.81 -6.62 4.16
C VAL A 6 -26.40 -7.13 4.49
N SER A 7 -26.26 -8.40 4.87
CA SER A 7 -24.96 -9.03 5.13
C SER A 7 -24.06 -9.03 3.88
N GLN A 8 -24.61 -9.41 2.73
CA GLN A 8 -23.88 -9.45 1.47
C GLN A 8 -23.41 -8.06 1.03
N LYS A 9 -24.26 -7.03 1.20
CA LYS A 9 -23.89 -5.64 0.87
C LYS A 9 -22.78 -5.11 1.78
N ARG A 10 -22.78 -5.50 3.05
CA ARG A 10 -21.74 -5.13 4.03
C ARG A 10 -20.41 -5.84 3.71
N GLU A 11 -20.47 -7.13 3.40
CA GLU A 11 -19.31 -7.92 3.00
C GLU A 11 -18.67 -7.38 1.70
N ILE A 12 -19.48 -7.04 0.69
CA ILE A 12 -18.98 -6.41 -0.55
C ILE A 12 -18.32 -5.05 -0.27
N SER A 13 -18.90 -4.26 0.64
CA SER A 13 -18.35 -2.94 1.00
C SER A 13 -17.05 -3.07 1.80
N GLU A 14 -16.96 -4.05 2.71
CA GLU A 14 -15.73 -4.38 3.46
C GLU A 14 -14.64 -5.01 2.58
N GLN A 15 -15.02 -5.82 1.59
CA GLN A 15 -14.09 -6.37 0.59
C GLN A 15 -13.58 -5.28 -0.36
N MET A 16 -14.44 -4.36 -0.83
CA MET A 16 -14.01 -3.20 -1.61
C MET A 16 -13.03 -2.32 -0.82
N GLY A 17 -13.32 -2.03 0.45
CA GLY A 17 -12.43 -1.25 1.31
C GLY A 17 -11.02 -1.86 1.42
N ARG A 18 -10.93 -3.18 1.56
CA ARG A 18 -9.66 -3.93 1.58
C ARG A 18 -8.95 -3.96 0.22
N ALA A 19 -9.69 -4.05 -0.89
CA ALA A 19 -9.13 -4.12 -2.24
C ALA A 19 -8.41 -2.81 -2.68
N THR A 20 -8.80 -1.66 -2.12
CA THR A 20 -8.19 -0.36 -2.45
C THR A 20 -6.71 -0.23 -2.06
N GLY A 21 -6.21 -1.07 -1.14
CA GLY A 21 -4.83 -0.97 -0.64
C GLY A 21 -3.75 -1.30 -1.69
N GLY A 22 -4.09 -2.07 -2.72
CA GLY A 22 -3.12 -2.54 -3.71
C GLY A 22 -2.56 -1.44 -4.61
N TYR A 23 -3.32 -0.37 -4.86
CA TYR A 23 -2.90 0.70 -5.75
C TYR A 23 -1.74 1.52 -5.19
N GLU A 24 -1.70 1.71 -3.87
CA GLU A 24 -0.66 2.51 -3.23
C GLU A 24 0.73 1.89 -3.34
N LEU A 25 0.80 0.55 -3.40
CA LEU A 25 2.04 -0.21 -3.61
C LEU A 25 2.75 0.18 -4.90
N VAL A 26 1.98 0.53 -5.93
CA VAL A 26 2.50 0.85 -7.26
C VAL A 26 2.52 2.36 -7.48
N LEU A 27 1.48 3.07 -7.01
CA LEU A 27 1.30 4.49 -7.26
C LEU A 27 2.43 5.33 -6.67
N SER A 28 2.84 5.06 -5.43
CA SER A 28 3.91 5.82 -4.77
C SER A 28 5.27 5.72 -5.48
N PRO A 29 5.82 4.51 -5.76
CA PRO A 29 7.07 4.39 -6.52
C PRO A 29 6.95 4.89 -7.96
N LEU A 30 5.79 4.72 -8.60
CA LEU A 30 5.56 5.22 -9.97
C LEU A 30 5.57 6.75 -10.02
N LEU A 31 4.91 7.42 -9.08
CA LEU A 31 4.93 8.89 -8.99
C LEU A 31 6.34 9.42 -8.75
N LEU A 32 7.11 8.79 -7.85
CA LEU A 32 8.49 9.16 -7.59
C LEU A 32 9.39 8.94 -8.81
N ALA A 33 9.20 7.84 -9.55
CA ALA A 33 9.90 7.60 -10.81
C ALA A 33 9.55 8.67 -11.86
N LEU A 34 8.28 9.03 -12.01
CA LEU A 34 7.83 10.07 -12.95
C LEU A 34 8.42 11.45 -12.62
N ILE A 35 8.51 11.79 -11.34
CA ILE A 35 9.18 13.01 -10.87
C ILE A 35 10.66 12.96 -11.25
N GLY A 36 11.33 11.84 -10.98
CA GLY A 36 12.73 11.65 -11.37
C GLY A 36 12.96 11.77 -12.87
N PHE A 37 12.04 11.25 -13.69
CA PHE A 37 12.13 11.34 -15.14
C PHE A 37 12.02 12.79 -15.64
N GLY A 38 11.11 13.57 -15.04
CA GLY A 38 11.02 15.00 -15.31
C GLY A 38 12.32 15.75 -14.98
N LEU A 39 12.89 15.46 -13.80
CA LEU A 39 14.14 16.07 -13.35
C LEU A 39 15.34 15.67 -14.23
N ASP A 40 15.48 14.38 -14.57
CA ASP A 40 16.55 13.89 -15.45
C ASP A 40 16.48 14.60 -16.82
N ARG A 41 15.27 14.81 -17.36
CA ARG A 41 15.07 15.49 -18.65
C ARG A 41 15.36 16.99 -18.60
N LEU A 42 15.11 17.65 -17.47
CA LEU A 42 15.45 19.06 -17.27
C LEU A 42 16.95 19.28 -17.06
N LEU A 43 17.60 18.35 -16.37
CA LEU A 43 19.03 18.45 -16.01
C LEU A 43 19.96 17.82 -17.05
N GLY A 44 19.42 17.17 -18.07
CA GLY A 44 20.20 16.49 -19.12
C GLY A 44 21.02 15.31 -18.59
N THR A 45 20.65 14.77 -17.44
CA THR A 45 21.36 13.65 -16.80
C THR A 45 20.85 12.33 -17.37
N THR A 46 21.72 11.32 -17.42
CA THR A 46 21.30 9.92 -17.61
C THR A 46 20.27 9.56 -16.51
N PRO A 47 19.39 8.56 -16.67
CA PRO A 47 18.17 8.36 -15.85
C PRO A 47 18.45 7.92 -14.39
N LEU A 48 19.28 8.67 -13.70
CA LEU A 48 19.86 8.36 -12.40
C LEU A 48 18.91 8.80 -11.29
N LEU A 49 18.27 9.98 -11.44
CA LEU A 49 17.28 10.44 -10.47
C LEU A 49 16.01 9.60 -10.54
N THR A 50 15.58 9.22 -11.75
CA THR A 50 14.47 8.28 -11.97
C THR A 50 14.69 6.98 -11.21
N VAL A 51 15.85 6.33 -11.41
CA VAL A 51 16.15 5.04 -10.75
C VAL A 51 16.25 5.23 -9.24
N THR A 52 16.94 6.27 -8.77
CA THR A 52 17.12 6.53 -7.34
C THR A 52 15.77 6.77 -6.65
N LEU A 53 14.91 7.61 -7.22
CA LEU A 53 13.60 7.92 -6.66
C LEU A 53 12.65 6.73 -6.74
N ALA A 54 12.71 5.92 -7.80
CA ALA A 54 11.96 4.67 -7.90
C ALA A 54 12.35 3.68 -6.79
N VAL A 55 13.65 3.50 -6.54
CA VAL A 55 14.15 2.63 -5.47
C VAL A 55 13.74 3.14 -4.09
N ILE A 56 13.81 4.46 -3.86
CA ILE A 56 13.33 5.07 -2.61
C ILE A 56 11.83 4.82 -2.43
N GLY A 57 11.03 5.01 -3.47
CA GLY A 57 9.59 4.75 -3.43
C GLY A 57 9.27 3.29 -3.12
N LEU A 58 9.98 2.37 -3.75
CA LEU A 58 9.84 0.94 -3.50
C LEU A 58 10.21 0.59 -2.05
N ALA A 59 11.34 1.11 -1.55
CA ALA A 59 11.75 0.91 -0.16
C ALA A 59 10.70 1.44 0.82
N GLY A 60 10.13 2.61 0.55
CA GLY A 60 9.06 3.19 1.38
C GLY A 60 7.82 2.28 1.46
N VAL A 61 7.39 1.71 0.33
CA VAL A 61 6.28 0.77 0.27
C VAL A 61 6.58 -0.51 1.08
N VAL A 62 7.79 -1.07 0.93
CA VAL A 62 8.20 -2.27 1.68
C VAL A 62 8.21 -2.00 3.20
N VAL A 63 8.74 -0.85 3.62
CA VAL A 63 8.75 -0.44 5.03
C VAL A 63 7.33 -0.27 5.55
N LYS A 64 6.45 0.38 4.79
CA LYS A 64 5.03 0.53 5.16
C LYS A 64 4.35 -0.82 5.36
N LEU A 65 4.51 -1.74 4.41
CA LEU A 65 3.96 -3.09 4.51
C LEU A 65 4.43 -3.84 5.75
N TYR A 66 5.73 -3.75 6.04
CA TYR A 66 6.32 -4.39 7.22
C TYR A 66 5.68 -3.88 8.52
N PHE A 67 5.55 -2.56 8.67
CA PHE A 67 4.94 -1.97 9.87
C PHE A 67 3.44 -2.25 9.97
N GLN A 68 2.72 -2.20 8.85
CA GLN A 68 1.30 -2.52 8.81
C GLN A 68 1.06 -3.97 9.24
N TYR A 69 1.81 -4.92 8.67
CA TYR A 69 1.74 -6.32 9.05
C TYR A 69 2.03 -6.52 10.54
N ARG A 70 3.09 -5.88 11.05
CA ARG A 70 3.43 -5.96 12.47
C ARG A 70 2.32 -5.43 13.36
N ALA A 71 1.70 -4.30 13.00
CA ALA A 71 0.59 -3.72 13.76
C ALA A 71 -0.64 -4.65 13.78
N GLU A 72 -0.99 -5.23 12.64
CA GLU A 72 -2.09 -6.21 12.52
C GLU A 72 -1.82 -7.44 13.39
N MET A 73 -0.60 -8.00 13.35
CA MET A 73 -0.24 -9.15 14.19
C MET A 73 -0.29 -8.85 15.68
N ASP A 74 0.13 -7.65 16.10
CA ASP A 74 0.11 -7.22 17.49
C ASP A 74 -1.34 -7.07 18.02
N GLU A 75 -2.26 -6.65 17.14
CA GLU A 75 -3.69 -6.60 17.43
C GLU A 75 -4.31 -8.00 17.54
N HIS A 76 -3.97 -8.90 16.61
CA HIS A 76 -4.42 -10.30 16.67
C HIS A 76 -3.90 -11.03 17.91
N ALA A 77 -2.67 -10.75 18.34
CA ALA A 77 -2.11 -11.32 19.56
C ALA A 77 -2.90 -10.91 20.81
N LYS A 78 -3.35 -9.64 20.89
CA LYS A 78 -4.14 -9.11 22.02
C LYS A 78 -5.58 -9.65 22.04
N ASN A 79 -6.17 -9.86 20.86
CA ASN A 79 -7.55 -10.30 20.72
C ASN A 79 -7.72 -11.81 20.53
N GLY A 80 -6.62 -12.57 20.60
CA GLY A 80 -6.63 -14.01 20.38
C GLY A 80 -7.33 -14.79 21.49
N PRO A 81 -7.99 -15.93 21.17
CA PRO A 81 -8.60 -16.81 22.18
C PRO A 81 -7.59 -17.38 23.20
N TRP A 82 -6.30 -17.35 22.88
CA TRP A 82 -5.19 -17.73 23.77
C TRP A 82 -4.72 -16.61 24.72
N ALA A 83 -5.22 -15.38 24.55
CA ALA A 83 -4.90 -14.25 25.43
C ALA A 83 -5.84 -14.16 26.66
N ARG A 84 -6.73 -15.15 26.83
CA ARG A 84 -7.64 -15.30 27.97
C ARG A 84 -7.21 -16.46 28.86
#